data_AF-A0A4D6MKS3-F1
#
_entry.id   AF-A0A4D6MKS3-F1
#
_cell.length_a   1.000
_cell.length_b   1.000
_cell.length_c   1.000
_cell.angle_alpha   90.00
_cell.angle_beta   90.00
_cell.angle_gamma   90.00
#
_symmetry.space_group_name_H-M   'P 1'
#
loop_
_entity.id
_entity.type
_entity.pdbx_description
1 polymer ?
#
loop_
_entity_poly.entity_id
_entity_poly.type
_entity_poly.pdbx_seq_one_letter_code
_entity_poly.pdbx_strand_id
1 'polypeptide(L)'
;MEGSMFVCVYDDGEIASDAQTGVYFASAKTIMIRIHRGFGLSKLIRIIMDKANRDPRDGVPLIHFKFPTKVCGQHVTYTTTQIQDDDDLDGAFEMI
;
A
#
# COMPACT_ATOMS: atom_id res chain seq x y z
N MET A 1 -8.88 -0.07 -20.28
CA MET A 1 -9.68 0.14 -19.06
C MET A 1 -8.78 0.83 -18.06
N GLU A 2 -9.14 2.05 -17.63
CA GLU A 2 -8.37 2.77 -16.60
C GLU A 2 -8.67 2.17 -15.22
N GLY A 3 -7.92 1.14 -14.86
CA GLY A 3 -7.95 0.61 -13.49
C GLY A 3 -7.24 1.58 -12.56
N SER A 4 -7.95 2.09 -11.55
CA SER A 4 -7.32 2.84 -10.46
C SER A 4 -7.77 2.23 -9.13
N MET A 5 -6.83 2.06 -8.20
CA MET A 5 -7.14 1.58 -6.85
C MET A 5 -6.69 2.58 -5.79
N PHE A 6 -7.38 2.57 -4.65
CA PHE A 6 -6.91 3.23 -3.45
C PHE A 6 -6.02 2.26 -2.68
N VAL A 7 -4.84 2.74 -2.33
CA VAL A 7 -3.88 2.03 -1.51
C VAL A 7 -3.65 2.81 -0.23
N CYS A 8 -3.73 2.11 0.89
CA CYS A 8 -3.12 2.59 2.13
C CYS A 8 -1.65 2.22 2.15
N VAL A 9 -0.81 3.24 2.12
CA VAL A 9 0.62 3.17 2.36
C VAL A 9 0.85 3.43 3.82
N TYR A 10 1.60 2.55 4.45
CA TYR A 10 1.99 2.74 5.81
C TYR A 10 3.47 3.06 5.90
N ASP A 11 3.75 4.26 6.40
CA ASP A 11 5.11 4.73 6.63
C ASP A 11 5.56 4.34 8.05
N ASP A 12 6.80 3.87 8.20
CA ASP A 12 7.38 3.49 9.49
C ASP A 12 6.52 2.50 10.30
N GLY A 13 5.88 1.58 9.59
CA GLY A 13 4.96 0.65 10.22
C GLY A 13 5.59 -0.70 10.53
N GLU A 14 5.04 -1.35 11.53
CA GLU A 14 5.43 -2.66 12.00
C GLU A 14 4.34 -3.67 11.71
N ILE A 15 4.76 -4.89 11.37
CA ILE A 15 3.87 -6.05 11.38
C ILE A 15 3.71 -6.47 12.83
N ALA A 16 2.57 -6.12 13.42
CA ALA A 16 2.19 -6.54 14.74
C ALA A 16 1.38 -7.84 14.66
N SER A 17 1.30 -8.56 15.76
CA SER A 17 0.36 -9.68 15.87
C SER A 17 -0.20 -9.73 17.27
N ASP A 18 -1.49 -10.02 17.38
CA ASP A 18 -2.14 -10.29 18.67
C ASP A 18 -3.14 -11.46 18.55
N ALA A 19 -3.52 -12.00 19.71
CA ALA A 19 -4.36 -13.20 19.80
C ALA A 19 -5.82 -12.99 19.34
N GLN A 20 -6.31 -11.74 19.27
CA GLN A 20 -7.66 -11.40 18.81
C GLN A 20 -7.69 -11.07 17.32
N THR A 21 -6.73 -10.30 16.83
CA THR A 21 -6.74 -9.70 15.48
C THR A 21 -5.88 -10.47 14.49
N GLY A 22 -5.05 -11.41 14.96
CA GLY A 22 -4.06 -12.11 14.14
C GLY A 22 -2.89 -11.20 13.80
N VAL A 23 -2.23 -11.43 12.65
CA VAL A 23 -1.18 -10.55 12.14
C VAL A 23 -1.84 -9.30 11.53
N TYR A 24 -1.51 -8.13 12.03
CA TYR A 24 -2.03 -6.85 11.54
C TYR A 24 -0.92 -5.84 11.36
N PHE A 25 -1.19 -4.85 10.52
CA PHE A 25 -0.23 -3.81 10.20
C PHE A 25 -0.50 -2.58 11.08
N ALA A 26 0.50 -2.11 11.82
CA ALA A 26 0.41 -0.93 12.67
C ALA A 26 1.37 0.15 12.15
N SER A 27 0.86 1.35 11.85
CA SER A 27 1.69 2.51 11.58
C SER A 27 1.01 3.77 12.12
N ALA A 28 1.82 4.62 12.74
CA ALA A 28 1.39 5.95 13.19
C ALA A 28 1.11 6.91 12.02
N LYS A 29 1.57 6.58 10.81
CA LYS A 29 1.44 7.40 9.60
C LYS A 29 0.91 6.58 8.43
N THR A 30 -0.42 6.47 8.37
CA THR A 30 -1.11 5.88 7.21
C THR A 30 -1.44 6.96 6.18
N ILE A 31 -1.04 6.75 4.94
CA ILE A 31 -1.31 7.64 3.82
C ILE A 31 -2.17 6.89 2.81
N MET A 32 -3.33 7.44 2.47
CA MET A 32 -4.16 6.91 1.39
C MET A 32 -3.79 7.60 0.07
N ILE A 33 -3.46 6.80 -0.94
CA ILE A 33 -3.11 7.27 -2.28
C ILE A 33 -3.94 6.54 -3.33
N ARG A 34 -4.30 7.24 -4.40
CA ARG A 34 -4.90 6.63 -5.58
C ARG A 34 -3.79 6.35 -6.58
N ILE A 35 -3.70 5.11 -7.03
CA ILE A 35 -2.73 4.68 -8.05
C ILE A 35 -3.48 4.20 -9.29
N HIS A 36 -2.85 4.37 -10.45
CA HIS A 36 -3.39 3.99 -11.75
C HIS A 36 -2.55 2.86 -12.35
N ARG A 37 -3.18 1.95 -13.09
CA ARG A 37 -2.47 0.88 -13.80
C ARG A 37 -1.39 1.48 -14.71
N GLY A 38 -0.18 0.90 -14.71
CA GLY A 38 0.99 1.45 -15.38
C GLY A 38 1.72 2.56 -14.61
N PHE A 39 1.36 2.82 -13.35
CA PHE A 39 2.25 3.54 -12.43
C PHE A 39 3.45 2.67 -12.12
N GLY A 40 4.67 3.21 -12.29
CA GLY A 40 5.87 2.56 -11.75
C GLY A 40 6.09 2.88 -10.27
N LEU A 41 6.75 1.96 -9.58
CA LEU A 41 7.13 2.01 -8.17
C LEU A 41 7.97 3.26 -7.83
N SER A 42 8.86 3.68 -8.72
CA SER A 42 9.66 4.91 -8.52
C SER A 42 8.80 6.16 -8.39
N LYS A 43 7.78 6.30 -9.24
CA LYS A 43 6.81 7.41 -9.18
C LYS A 43 5.96 7.33 -7.93
N LEU A 44 5.59 6.11 -7.54
CA LEU A 44 4.80 5.81 -6.36
C LEU A 44 5.53 6.18 -5.06
N ILE A 45 6.78 5.75 -4.91
CA ILE A 45 7.67 6.12 -3.81
C ILE A 45 7.79 7.64 -3.71
N ARG A 46 7.98 8.34 -4.83
CA ARG A 46 8.08 9.81 -4.82
C ARG A 46 6.83 10.49 -4.28
N ILE A 47 5.64 10.01 -4.66
CA ILE A 47 4.36 10.52 -4.15
C ILE A 47 4.21 10.24 -2.65
N ILE A 48 4.65 9.06 -2.20
CA ILE A 48 4.61 8.66 -0.79
C ILE A 48 5.53 9.57 0.03
N MET A 49 6.77 9.77 -0.39
CA MET A 49 7.74 10.63 0.30
C MET A 49 7.26 12.07 0.39
N ASP A 50 6.69 12.60 -0.70
CA ASP A 50 6.10 13.93 -0.75
C ASP A 50 4.92 14.06 0.23
N LYS A 51 3.98 13.10 0.22
CA LYS A 51 2.84 13.08 1.15
C LYS A 51 3.23 12.82 2.61
N ALA A 52 4.29 12.06 2.84
CA ALA A 52 4.83 11.78 4.17
C ALA A 52 5.68 12.93 4.73
N ASN A 53 5.95 13.96 3.90
CA ASN A 53 6.89 15.04 4.19
C ASN A 53 8.26 14.50 4.65
N ARG A 54 8.76 13.48 3.94
CA ARG A 54 10.06 12.83 4.20
C ARG A 54 11.13 13.33 3.24
N ASP A 55 12.38 13.38 3.70
CA ASP A 55 13.49 13.70 2.80
C ASP A 55 13.72 12.49 1.88
N PRO A 56 13.87 12.70 0.55
CA PRO A 56 14.22 11.64 -0.39
C PRO A 56 15.50 10.88 -0.01
N ARG A 57 16.36 11.46 0.84
CA ARG A 57 17.60 10.86 1.36
C ARG A 57 17.38 9.90 2.52
N ASP A 58 16.21 9.87 3.14
CA ASP A 58 15.91 9.03 4.32
C ASP A 58 15.76 7.53 3.99
N GLY A 59 16.17 7.10 2.79
CA GLY A 59 15.96 5.75 2.29
C GLY A 59 14.50 5.49 1.95
N VAL A 60 14.22 4.48 1.13
CA VAL A 60 12.84 4.12 0.80
C VAL A 60 12.29 3.30 1.98
N PRO A 61 11.23 3.76 2.68
CA PRO A 61 10.61 2.96 3.73
C PRO A 61 10.11 1.63 3.17
N LEU A 62 10.04 0.60 4.03
CA LEU A 62 9.37 -0.65 3.68
C LEU A 62 7.87 -0.35 3.51
N ILE A 63 7.43 -0.18 2.27
CA ILE A 63 6.06 0.23 1.99
C ILE A 63 5.18 -1.01 1.86
N HIS A 64 4.22 -1.12 2.77
CA HIS A 64 3.16 -2.11 2.68
C HIS A 64 1.92 -1.48 2.05
N PHE A 65 1.36 -2.20 1.10
CA PHE A 65 0.19 -1.81 0.34
C PHE A 65 -0.99 -2.61 0.87
N LYS A 66 -2.04 -1.92 1.33
CA LYS A 66 -3.34 -2.54 1.61
C LYS A 66 -4.33 -2.20 0.51
N PHE A 67 -4.84 -3.21 -0.18
CA PHE A 67 -5.78 -3.07 -1.29
C PHE A 67 -7.02 -3.95 -1.08
N PRO A 68 -8.20 -3.49 -1.53
CA PRO A 68 -9.42 -4.27 -1.45
C PRO A 68 -9.40 -5.41 -2.47
N THR A 69 -9.58 -6.65 -2.03
CA THR A 69 -9.64 -7.85 -2.90
C THR A 69 -11.05 -8.36 -3.13
N LYS A 70 -11.99 -7.97 -2.26
CA LYS A 70 -13.41 -8.33 -2.42
C LYS A 70 -14.29 -7.29 -1.78
N VAL A 71 -15.29 -6.81 -2.53
CA VAL A 71 -16.35 -5.95 -2.02
C VAL A 71 -17.65 -6.75 -2.03
N CYS A 72 -18.20 -7.05 -0.86
CA CYS A 72 -19.45 -7.77 -0.66
C CYS A 72 -20.44 -6.90 0.12
N GLY A 73 -21.28 -6.15 -0.60
CA GLY A 73 -22.17 -5.16 0.01
C GLY A 73 -21.35 -4.06 0.71
N GLN A 74 -21.53 -3.91 2.03
CA GLN A 74 -20.75 -2.98 2.85
C GLN A 74 -19.42 -3.57 3.36
N HIS A 75 -19.20 -4.87 3.21
CA HIS A 75 -17.96 -5.51 3.65
C HIS A 75 -16.90 -5.45 2.57
N VAL A 76 -15.74 -4.90 2.90
CA VAL A 76 -14.57 -4.89 2.04
C VAL A 76 -13.50 -5.77 2.68
N THR A 77 -13.15 -6.86 2.01
CA THR A 77 -11.97 -7.66 2.33
C THR A 77 -10.76 -6.95 1.75
N TYR A 78 -9.75 -6.76 2.57
CA TYR A 78 -8.47 -6.21 2.16
C TYR A 78 -7.41 -7.29 2.25
N THR A 79 -6.45 -7.24 1.34
CA THR A 79 -5.17 -7.92 1.51
C THR A 79 -4.08 -6.90 1.73
N THR A 80 -2.98 -7.34 2.33
CA THR A 80 -1.77 -6.54 2.52
C THR A 80 -0.64 -7.26 1.81
N THR A 81 0.10 -6.54 0.96
CA THR A 81 1.34 -7.04 0.36
C THR A 81 2.47 -6.05 0.58
N GLN A 82 3.69 -6.56 0.60
CA GLN A 82 4.87 -5.73 0.41
C GLN A 82 5.13 -5.61 -1.09
N ILE A 83 5.40 -4.40 -1.59
CA ILE A 83 5.77 -4.19 -2.99
C ILE A 83 7.24 -3.83 -3.02
N GLN A 84 8.04 -4.65 -3.70
CA GLN A 84 9.49 -4.49 -3.81
C GLN A 84 9.91 -4.01 -5.20
N ASP A 85 9.12 -4.33 -6.24
CA ASP A 85 9.39 -3.95 -7.63
C ASP A 85 8.10 -3.58 -8.40
N ASP A 86 8.26 -3.28 -9.70
CA ASP A 86 7.15 -2.95 -10.59
C ASP A 86 6.26 -4.16 -10.90
N ASP A 87 6.80 -5.39 -10.85
CA ASP A 87 6.04 -6.61 -11.13
C ASP A 87 5.07 -6.93 -9.98
N ASP A 88 5.49 -6.72 -8.73
CA ASP A 88 4.64 -6.79 -7.54
C ASP A 88 3.47 -5.80 -7.64
N LEU A 89 3.73 -4.60 -8.18
CA LEU A 89 2.74 -3.54 -8.34
C LEU A 89 1.73 -3.87 -9.44
N ASP A 90 2.18 -4.39 -10.57
CA ASP A 90 1.29 -4.88 -11.63
C ASP A 90 0.51 -6.10 -11.17
N GLY A 91 1.14 -7.03 -10.43
CA GLY A 91 0.48 -8.17 -9.80
C GLY A 91 -0.64 -7.74 -8.85
N ALA A 92 -0.46 -6.66 -8.09
CA ALA A 92 -1.49 -6.12 -7.22
C ALA A 92 -2.72 -5.62 -8.00
N PHE A 93 -2.56 -5.11 -9.22
CA PHE A 93 -3.68 -4.73 -10.09
C PHE A 93 -4.43 -5.93 -10.69
N GLU A 94 -3.77 -7.07 -10.86
CA GLU A 94 -4.38 -8.30 -11.36
C GLU A 94 -5.18 -9.05 -10.29
N MET A 95 -4.98 -8.73 -9.00
CA MET A 95 -5.71 -9.34 -7.88
C MET A 95 -7.08 -8.69 -7.57
N ILE A 96 -7.49 -7.67 -8.34
CA ILE A 96 -8.70 -6.85 -8.15
C ILE A 96 -9.71 -7.13 -9.26
#